data_AF-A0A136XFT3-F1
#
_entry.id   AF-A0A136XFT3-F1
#
_cell.length_a   1.000
_cell.length_b   1.000
_cell.length_c   1.000
_cell.angle_alpha   90.00
_cell.angle_beta   90.00
_cell.angle_gamma   90.00
#
_symmetry.space_group_name_H-M   'P 1'
#
loop_
_entity.id
_entity.type
_entity.pdbx_description
1 polymer ?
#
loop_
_entity_poly.entity_id
_entity_poly.type
_entity_poly.pdbx_seq_one_letter_code
_entity_poly.pdbx_strand_id
1 'polypeptide(L)' 'MRLFNPVTLTEVIPGLHDVTGAVELPEDNWFFTASEIPEGMEISVNEKGEPILIEIKPSQEELAR' A
#
# COMPACT_ATOMS: atom_id res chain seq x y z
N MET A 1 8.05 -12.86 -8.12
CA MET A 1 7.80 -12.08 -6.89
C MET A 1 8.12 -10.63 -7.17
N ARG A 2 7.38 -9.69 -6.57
CA ARG A 2 7.62 -8.24 -6.67
C ARG A 2 7.83 -7.65 -5.28
N LEU A 3 8.48 -6.49 -5.20
CA LEU A 3 8.85 -5.86 -3.93
C LEU A 3 7.93 -4.67 -3.63
N PHE A 4 7.47 -4.59 -2.38
CA PHE A 4 6.68 -3.50 -1.84
C PHE A 4 7.44 -2.77 -0.74
N ASN A 5 7.38 -1.45 -0.70
CA ASN A 5 7.95 -0.65 0.37
C ASN A 5 6.87 -0.30 1.41
N PRO A 6 6.93 -0.84 2.64
CA PRO A 6 5.93 -0.56 3.68
C PRO A 6 6.00 0.87 4.24
N VAL A 7 7.06 1.62 3.97
CA VAL A 7 7.22 2.99 4.45
C VAL A 7 6.63 3.99 3.45
N THR A 8 6.94 3.81 2.16
CA THR A 8 6.47 4.71 1.10
C THR A 8 5.17 4.27 0.46
N LEU A 9 4.71 3.05 0.75
CA LEU A 9 3.52 2.42 0.17
C LEU A 9 3.57 2.30 -1.35
N THR A 10 4.77 2.05 -1.90
CA THR A 10 5.02 1.96 -3.34
C THR A 10 5.69 0.66 -3.74
N GLU A 11 5.64 0.31 -5.01
CA GLU A 11 6.48 -0.74 -5.57
C GLU A 11 7.97 -0.34 -5.53
N VAL A 12 8.82 -1.33 -5.24
CA VAL A 12 10.28 -1.23 -5.29
C VAL A 12 10.77 -1.94 -6.54
N ILE A 13 11.54 -1.24 -7.37
CA ILE A 13 12.13 -1.79 -8.60
C ILE A 13 13.63 -2.04 -8.34
N PRO A 14 14.08 -3.31 -8.24
CA PRO A 14 15.50 -3.63 -8.04
C PRO A 14 16.40 -3.00 -9.11
N GLY A 15 17.52 -2.43 -8.67
CA GLY A 15 18.45 -1.71 -9.55
C GLY A 15 18.07 -0.25 -9.81
N LEU A 16 16.88 0.19 -9.39
CA LEU A 16 16.46 1.59 -9.42
C LEU A 16 16.18 2.15 -8.02
N HIS A 17 15.51 1.40 -7.16
CA HIS A 17 15.17 1.78 -5.79
C HIS A 17 16.07 1.04 -4.78
N ASP A 18 16.24 1.62 -3.58
CA ASP A 18 16.76 0.89 -2.43
C ASP A 18 15.76 -0.21 -2.02
N VAL A 19 16.26 -1.43 -1.87
CA VAL A 19 15.46 -2.62 -1.53
C VAL A 19 15.44 -2.90 -0.02
N THR A 20 16.18 -2.12 0.77
CA THR A 20 16.27 -2.30 2.22
C THR A 20 14.91 -2.13 2.89
N GLY A 21 14.45 -3.15 3.61
CA GLY A 21 13.15 -3.12 4.29
C GLY A 21 11.94 -3.34 3.37
N ALA A 22 12.16 -3.64 2.10
CA ALA A 22 11.09 -4.05 1.20
C ALA A 22 10.57 -5.45 1.55
N VAL A 23 9.28 -5.68 1.26
CA VAL A 23 8.59 -6.96 1.47
C VAL A 23 8.34 -7.62 0.12
N GLU A 24 8.67 -8.91 0.02
CA GLU A 24 8.37 -9.72 -1.15
C GLU A 24 6.91 -10.15 -1.14
N LEU A 25 6.24 -9.92 -2.27
CA LEU A 25 4.85 -10.28 -2.48
C LEU A 25 4.69 -11.07 -3.79
N PRO A 26 3.66 -11.92 -3.89
CA PRO A 26 3.26 -12.56 -5.15
C PRO A 26 3.03 -11.53 -6.26
N GLU A 27 3.36 -11.89 -7.50
CA GLU A 27 3.20 -10.98 -8.65
C GLU A 27 1.73 -10.64 -8.95
N ASP A 28 0.83 -11.54 -8.57
CA ASP A 28 -0.62 -11.41 -8.66
C ASP A 28 -1.25 -10.79 -7.41
N ASN A 29 -0.43 -10.29 -6.46
CA ASN A 29 -0.96 -9.54 -5.32
C ASN A 29 -1.76 -8.31 -5.81
N TRP A 30 -2.89 -8.06 -5.16
CA TRP A 30 -3.82 -6.98 -5.53
C TRP A 30 -3.13 -5.62 -5.63
N PHE A 31 -2.12 -5.35 -4.80
CA PHE A 31 -1.39 -4.08 -4.79
C PHE A 31 -0.73 -3.77 -6.15
N PHE A 32 -0.32 -4.80 -6.89
CA PHE A 32 0.36 -4.65 -8.18
C PHE A 32 -0.55 -4.74 -9.40
N THR A 33 -1.76 -5.25 -9.21
CA THR A 33 -2.68 -5.60 -10.30
C THR A 33 -3.93 -4.72 -10.33
N ALA A 34 -4.31 -4.13 -9.19
CA ALA A 34 -5.38 -3.15 -9.12
C ALA A 34 -4.97 -1.86 -9.86
N SER A 35 -5.90 -1.31 -10.63
CA SER A 35 -5.71 -0.02 -11.32
C SER A 35 -6.01 1.18 -10.41
N GLU A 36 -6.80 0.99 -9.37
CA GLU A 36 -7.26 2.02 -8.45
C GLU A 36 -7.52 1.44 -7.05
N ILE A 37 -7.46 2.31 -6.04
CA ILE A 37 -7.89 1.98 -4.68
C ILE A 37 -9.39 2.22 -4.60
N PRO A 38 -10.18 1.29 -4.01
CA PRO A 38 -11.62 1.47 -3.87
C PRO A 38 -11.98 2.79 -3.17
N GLU A 39 -13.08 3.40 -3.59
CA GLU A 39 -13.57 4.64 -2.96
C GLU A 39 -13.80 4.43 -1.46
N GLY A 40 -13.38 5.40 -0.65
CA GLY A 40 -13.47 5.34 0.80
C GLY A 40 -12.45 4.40 1.46
N MET A 41 -11.48 3.87 0.71
CA MET A 41 -10.36 3.09 1.25
C MET A 41 -9.02 3.77 1.04
N GLU A 42 -8.06 3.43 1.89
CA GLU A 42 -6.65 3.79 1.74
C GLU A 42 -5.74 2.57 1.94
N ILE A 43 -4.52 2.66 1.40
CA ILE A 43 -3.49 1.64 1.61
C ILE A 43 -2.88 1.86 2.99
N SER A 44 -2.80 0.78 3.76
CA SER A 44 -2.06 0.71 5.00
C SER A 44 -1.20 -0.55 5.02
N VAL A 45 -0.55 -0.82 6.14
CA VAL A 45 0.42 -1.91 6.28
C VAL A 45 0.11 -2.72 7.53
N ASN A 46 0.08 -4.05 7.38
CA ASN A 46 -0.11 -4.95 8.50
C ASN A 46 1.20 -5.16 9.30
N GLU A 47 1.15 -5.94 10.38
CA GLU A 47 2.31 -6.22 11.23
C GLU A 47 3.49 -6.90 10.50
N LYS A 48 3.24 -7.50 9.32
CA LYS A 48 4.26 -8.15 8.49
C LYS A 48 4.88 -7.21 7.45
N GLY A 49 4.41 -5.97 7.35
CA GLY A 49 4.87 -5.06 6.29
C GLY A 49 4.11 -5.25 4.96
N GLU A 50 3.06 -6.06 4.91
CA GLU A 50 2.31 -6.30 3.68
C GLU A 50 1.18 -5.26 3.51
N PRO A 51 0.84 -4.87 2.27
CA PRO A 51 -0.20 -3.89 2.01
C PRO A 51 -1.58 -4.45 2.34
N ILE A 52 -2.38 -3.65 3.03
CA ILE A 52 -3.80 -3.91 3.32
C ILE A 52 -4.63 -2.68 2.94
N LEU A 53 -5.93 -2.88 2.72
CA LEU A 53 -6.89 -1.78 2.58
C LEU A 53 -7.57 -1.53 3.93
N ILE A 54 -7.69 -0.26 4.29
CA ILE A 54 -8.46 0.18 5.45
C ILE A 54 -9.48 1.24 5.04
N GLU A 55 -10.61 1.30 5.75
CA GLU A 55 -11.62 2.34 5.53
C GLU A 55 -11.11 3.70 6.01
N ILE A 56 -11.24 4.71 5.15
CA ILE A 56 -11.03 6.10 5.52
C ILE A 56 -12.22 6.49 6.42
N LYS A 57 -11.96 6.62 7.72
CA LYS A 57 -12.96 7.22 8.61
C LYS A 57 -13.02 8.72 8.30
N PRO A 58 -14.20 9.29 8.03
CA PRO A 58 -14.30 10.73 7.83
C PRO A 58 -13.73 11.44 9.06
N SER A 59 -12.79 12.34 8.81
CA SER A 59 -12.29 13.19 9.86
C SER A 59 -13.44 14.07 10.38
N GLN A 60 -13.47 14.37 11.68
CA GLN A 60 -14.53 15.22 12.25
C GLN A 60 -14.55 16.63 11.61
N GLU A 61 -13.49 17.05 10.91
CA GLU A 61 -13.41 18.33 10.18
C GLU A 61 -14.17 18.34 8.85
N GLU A 62 -14.36 17.19 8.19
CA GLU A 62 -15.13 17.08 6.95
C GLU A 62 -16.64 17.08 7.20
N LEU A 63 -17.07 16.59 8.37
CA LEU A 63 -18.48 16.55 8.78
C LEU A 63 -19.00 17.92 9.30
N ALA A 64 -18.11 18.88 9.53
CA ALA A 64 -18.43 20.19 10.11
C ALA A 64 -18.49 21.34 9.08
N ARG A 65 -18.41 21.05 7.78
CA ARG A 65 -18.50 22.04 6.69
C ARG A 65 -19.85 22.02 5.99
#